data_AF-A0AAJ6ARU9-F1
#
_entry.id   AF-A0AAJ6ARU9-F1
#
_cell.length_a   1.000
_cell.length_b   1.000
_cell.length_c   1.000
_cell.angle_alpha   90.00
_cell.angle_beta   90.00
_cell.angle_gamma   90.00
#
_symmetry.space_group_name_H-M   'P 1'
#
loop_
_entity.id
_entity.type
_entity.pdbx_description
1 polymer ?
#
loop_
_entity_poly.entity_id
_entity_poly.type
_entity_poly.pdbx_seq_one_letter_code
_entity_poly.pdbx_strand_id
1 'polypeptide(L)'
;MTLALRPLASVIGLVAAALLVAGCTAGPGAQTPTSSPAPSAGGVDDQNDVEGTLLDDGRMFAVVTWGSSTCVPQVDTVEAQGQTVTVTLVDPDGDGTEKACTADLAPRASIGALPEGVDPTADITLNVSYGDITDDVDLDADPAATGTPGTSTEYLPSAGWFDDGGLVLLTWGSSSCPPVVDSLEGSGNAGTATFATDADQACTMDMAPRATILSFGEDTVDDDAPFTLTLVGGALDGTVEVR
;
A
#
# COMPACT_ATOMS: atom_id res chain seq x y z
N MET A 1 -38.20 31.71 66.22
CA MET A 1 -39.51 31.99 65.57
C MET A 1 -39.50 33.49 65.28
N THR A 2 -39.22 33.90 64.04
CA THR A 2 -40.20 34.33 63.00
C THR A 2 -40.86 35.68 63.33
N LEU A 3 -40.97 36.69 62.46
CA LEU A 3 -40.71 36.85 61.00
C LEU A 3 -39.68 37.99 60.77
N ALA A 4 -38.93 38.20 59.67
CA ALA A 4 -39.00 37.83 58.24
C ALA A 4 -39.81 38.78 57.32
N LEU A 5 -39.11 39.71 56.62
CA LEU A 5 -39.53 40.26 55.31
C LEU A 5 -38.35 40.88 54.51
N ARG A 6 -38.47 40.89 53.17
CA ARG A 6 -37.64 41.53 52.10
C ARG A 6 -38.56 42.49 51.29
N PRO A 7 -38.17 43.21 50.20
CA PRO A 7 -36.87 43.41 49.50
C PRO A 7 -36.35 44.86 49.72
N LEU A 8 -35.53 45.59 48.93
CA LEU A 8 -34.88 45.53 47.59
C LEU A 8 -33.35 45.83 47.75
N ALA A 9 -32.40 45.68 46.80
CA ALA A 9 -32.31 45.60 45.33
C ALA A 9 -32.30 46.93 44.51
N SER A 10 -31.09 47.43 44.14
CA SER A 10 -30.73 47.94 42.78
C SER A 10 -29.34 48.64 42.69
N VAL A 11 -28.83 48.78 41.46
CA VAL A 11 -27.77 49.66 40.92
C VAL A 11 -26.32 49.59 41.48
N ILE A 12 -25.45 48.86 40.76
CA ILE A 12 -24.14 49.33 40.25
C ILE A 12 -24.01 48.70 38.85
N GLY A 13 -23.51 49.34 37.78
CA GLY A 13 -22.96 50.69 37.64
C GLY A 13 -21.81 50.68 36.64
N LEU A 14 -22.13 50.67 35.33
CA LEU A 14 -21.15 50.58 34.24
C LEU A 14 -20.21 51.79 34.20
N VAL A 15 -18.90 51.53 34.18
CA VAL A 15 -17.87 52.50 33.83
C VAL A 15 -17.03 51.92 32.70
N ALA A 16 -17.19 52.47 31.49
CA ALA A 16 -16.32 52.17 30.36
C ALA A 16 -15.18 53.20 30.32
N ALA A 17 -13.93 52.72 30.28
CA ALA A 17 -12.75 53.54 30.07
C ALA A 17 -12.06 53.07 28.79
N ALA A 18 -11.97 53.96 27.79
CA ALA A 18 -11.27 53.68 26.55
C ALA A 18 -9.81 54.14 26.64
N LEU A 19 -8.88 53.32 26.15
CA LEU A 19 -7.51 53.71 25.82
C LEU A 19 -7.17 53.30 24.38
N LEU A 20 -6.16 53.96 23.82
CA LEU A 20 -5.92 54.04 22.38
C LEU A 20 -4.73 53.21 21.91
N VAL A 21 -4.94 52.51 20.80
CA VAL A 21 -4.01 52.28 19.66
C VAL A 21 -2.49 52.28 19.95
N ALA A 22 -1.89 51.10 19.89
CA ALA A 22 -0.62 50.83 19.20
C ALA A 22 -0.55 49.32 18.88
N GLY A 23 0.06 48.92 17.75
CA GLY A 23 0.10 47.53 17.29
C GLY A 23 1.47 46.87 17.41
N CYS A 24 1.50 45.54 17.49
CA CYS A 24 2.73 44.72 17.50
C CYS A 24 2.67 43.62 16.42
N THR A 25 3.61 43.71 15.48
CA THR A 25 4.37 42.58 14.88
C THR A 25 3.75 41.18 14.89
N ALA A 26 3.32 40.69 13.73
CA ALA A 26 3.23 39.25 13.48
C ALA A 26 4.65 38.64 13.35
N GLY A 27 4.92 37.58 14.10
CA GLY A 27 6.13 36.74 13.95
C GLY A 27 5.91 35.57 12.97
N PRO A 28 6.97 34.98 12.40
CA PRO A 28 6.84 33.97 11.36
C PRO A 28 6.54 32.56 11.89
N GLY A 29 5.76 31.81 11.11
CA GLY A 29 6.01 30.38 10.86
C GLY A 29 5.88 29.41 12.04
N ALA A 30 4.68 29.28 12.62
CA ALA A 30 4.27 27.96 13.10
C ALA A 30 3.86 27.13 11.86
N GLN A 31 4.52 25.99 11.63
CA GLN A 31 4.13 25.09 10.54
C GLN A 31 2.81 24.41 10.92
N THR A 32 1.81 24.54 10.04
CA THR A 32 0.68 23.60 10.04
C THR A 32 1.20 22.21 9.67
N PRO A 33 0.66 21.12 10.24
CA PRO A 33 0.96 19.80 9.71
C PRO A 33 0.57 19.75 8.23
N THR A 34 1.39 19.10 7.41
CA THR A 34 0.99 18.68 6.07
C THR A 34 -0.22 17.76 6.22
N SER A 35 -1.31 18.08 5.53
CA SER A 35 -2.33 17.08 5.22
C SER A 35 -1.77 16.21 4.09
N SER A 36 -1.83 14.89 4.25
CA SER A 36 -1.78 13.98 3.10
C SER A 36 -2.83 14.41 2.07
N PRO A 37 -2.58 14.20 0.76
CA PRO A 37 -3.64 14.37 -0.23
C PRO A 37 -4.81 13.46 0.13
N ALA A 38 -6.04 13.92 -0.12
CA ALA A 38 -7.19 13.02 -0.12
C ALA A 38 -7.28 12.38 -1.51
N PRO A 39 -7.64 11.08 -1.63
CA PRO A 39 -7.71 10.39 -2.91
C PRO A 39 -8.67 11.12 -3.86
N SER A 40 -8.24 11.21 -5.13
CA SER A 40 -9.02 11.82 -6.21
C SER A 40 -9.54 10.73 -7.13
N ALA A 41 -10.82 10.78 -7.48
CA ALA A 41 -11.46 9.65 -8.16
C ALA A 41 -11.15 9.58 -9.67
N GLY A 42 -10.22 8.71 -10.06
CA GLY A 42 -10.11 8.15 -11.42
C GLY A 42 -9.70 9.16 -12.49
N GLY A 43 -8.60 9.86 -12.26
CA GLY A 43 -8.00 10.83 -13.17
C GLY A 43 -7.15 10.22 -14.29
N VAL A 44 -6.30 11.07 -14.86
CA VAL A 44 -5.27 10.69 -15.84
C VAL A 44 -3.86 10.72 -15.23
N ASP A 45 -3.76 11.23 -14.00
CA ASP A 45 -2.55 11.15 -13.18
C ASP A 45 -2.44 9.72 -12.60
N ASP A 46 -3.57 9.17 -12.11
CA ASP A 46 -3.79 7.80 -11.58
C ASP A 46 -3.40 6.64 -12.53
N GLN A 47 -3.02 6.95 -13.77
CA GLN A 47 -2.52 5.98 -14.76
C GLN A 47 -0.99 5.99 -14.93
N ASN A 48 -0.35 7.05 -14.43
CA ASN A 48 1.10 7.23 -14.39
C ASN A 48 1.66 7.01 -12.98
N ASP A 49 0.85 7.26 -11.95
CA ASP A 49 1.18 7.04 -10.54
C ASP A 49 1.67 5.60 -10.29
N VAL A 50 2.67 5.47 -9.44
CA VAL A 50 3.31 4.19 -9.11
C VAL A 50 3.32 4.00 -7.59
N GLU A 51 2.85 2.84 -7.14
CA GLU A 51 2.81 2.47 -5.71
C GLU A 51 3.62 1.19 -5.47
N GLY A 52 3.81 0.79 -4.22
CA GLY A 52 4.64 -0.37 -3.91
C GLY A 52 4.58 -0.83 -2.46
N THR A 53 5.14 -2.01 -2.20
CA THR A 53 5.13 -2.61 -0.86
C THR A 53 6.26 -3.63 -0.66
N LEU A 54 6.62 -3.92 0.59
CA LEU A 54 7.61 -4.95 0.96
C LEU A 54 6.99 -6.35 1.04
N LEU A 55 7.78 -7.36 0.67
CA LEU A 55 7.36 -8.77 0.60
C LEU A 55 8.51 -9.71 1.03
N ASP A 56 8.17 -10.98 1.31
CA ASP A 56 9.10 -12.04 1.75
C ASP A 56 9.99 -11.62 2.93
N ASP A 57 9.38 -11.16 4.03
CA ASP A 57 10.06 -10.58 5.21
C ASP A 57 11.10 -9.49 4.86
N GLY A 58 10.84 -8.71 3.82
CA GLY A 58 11.74 -7.64 3.35
C GLY A 58 12.88 -8.11 2.42
N ARG A 59 12.81 -9.31 1.82
CA ARG A 59 13.70 -9.70 0.71
C ARG A 59 13.20 -9.25 -0.66
N MET A 60 11.91 -9.01 -0.78
CA MET A 60 11.23 -8.73 -2.04
C MET A 60 10.41 -7.46 -1.94
N PHE A 61 9.98 -6.95 -3.08
CA PHE A 61 9.06 -5.84 -3.20
C PHE A 61 8.07 -6.10 -4.33
N ALA A 62 6.92 -5.45 -4.29
CA ALA A 62 6.08 -5.27 -5.47
C ALA A 62 6.01 -3.79 -5.84
N VAL A 63 5.94 -3.53 -7.15
CA VAL A 63 5.57 -2.24 -7.73
C VAL A 63 4.21 -2.40 -8.39
N VAL A 64 3.25 -1.57 -8.00
CA VAL A 64 1.89 -1.53 -8.55
C VAL A 64 1.80 -0.42 -9.60
N THR A 65 1.23 -0.76 -10.76
CA THR A 65 0.98 0.20 -11.85
C THR A 65 -0.40 -0.02 -12.47
N TRP A 66 -1.06 1.05 -12.91
CA TRP A 66 -2.40 0.98 -13.48
C TRP A 66 -2.35 0.68 -14.98
N GLY A 67 -3.22 -0.20 -15.45
CA GLY A 67 -3.31 -0.56 -16.87
C GLY A 67 -4.12 -1.82 -17.12
N SER A 68 -3.84 -2.50 -18.23
CA SER A 68 -4.51 -3.72 -18.63
C SER A 68 -4.20 -4.90 -17.69
N SER A 69 -5.21 -5.47 -17.03
CA SER A 69 -5.02 -6.60 -16.10
C SER A 69 -4.38 -7.85 -16.73
N THR A 70 -4.48 -8.02 -18.05
CA THR A 70 -3.85 -9.14 -18.78
C THR A 70 -2.39 -8.87 -19.20
N CYS A 71 -1.91 -7.64 -19.05
CA CYS A 71 -0.55 -7.20 -19.32
C CYS A 71 0.07 -6.56 -18.07
N VAL A 72 0.38 -7.40 -17.08
CA VAL A 72 1.18 -7.03 -15.90
C VAL A 72 2.65 -6.84 -16.35
N PRO A 73 3.28 -5.68 -16.09
CA PRO A 73 4.70 -5.46 -16.40
C PRO A 73 5.60 -6.47 -15.67
N GLN A 74 6.81 -6.66 -16.17
CA GLN A 74 7.81 -7.54 -15.56
C GLN A 74 9.00 -6.69 -15.09
N VAL A 75 9.59 -7.03 -13.94
CA VAL A 75 10.83 -6.41 -13.47
C VAL A 75 12.00 -6.96 -14.29
N ASP A 76 12.69 -6.11 -15.03
CA ASP A 76 13.87 -6.46 -15.84
C ASP A 76 15.17 -6.23 -15.06
N THR A 77 15.36 -5.01 -14.54
CA THR A 77 16.58 -4.56 -13.88
C THR A 77 16.27 -4.00 -12.49
N VAL A 78 17.09 -4.37 -11.51
CA VAL A 78 17.06 -3.84 -10.13
C VAL A 78 18.50 -3.56 -9.67
N GLU A 79 18.81 -2.31 -9.33
CA GLU A 79 20.15 -1.91 -8.82
C GLU A 79 20.02 -1.01 -7.58
N ALA A 80 20.79 -1.24 -6.52
CA ALA A 80 20.74 -0.47 -5.28
C ALA A 80 21.97 0.45 -5.08
N GLN A 81 21.74 1.64 -4.51
CA GLN A 81 22.78 2.57 -4.08
C GLN A 81 22.51 3.00 -2.62
N GLY A 82 22.63 2.05 -1.70
CA GLY A 82 22.10 2.17 -0.34
C GLY A 82 20.59 1.91 -0.35
N GLN A 83 19.82 2.71 0.40
CA GLN A 83 18.35 2.60 0.47
C GLN A 83 17.62 3.09 -0.79
N THR A 84 18.31 3.68 -1.77
CA THR A 84 17.71 4.05 -3.07
C THR A 84 17.91 2.92 -4.07
N VAL A 85 16.83 2.33 -4.55
CA VAL A 85 16.82 1.20 -5.50
C VAL A 85 16.25 1.68 -6.83
N THR A 86 16.97 1.49 -7.92
CA THR A 86 16.47 1.77 -9.28
C THR A 86 15.82 0.50 -9.82
N VAL A 87 14.59 0.63 -10.30
CA VAL A 87 13.77 -0.46 -10.86
C VAL A 87 13.38 -0.11 -12.29
N THR A 88 13.58 -1.04 -13.22
CA THR A 88 13.07 -0.93 -14.60
C THR A 88 12.06 -2.03 -14.86
N LEU A 89 10.85 -1.62 -15.23
CA LEU A 89 9.78 -2.48 -15.69
C LEU A 89 9.74 -2.53 -17.22
N VAL A 90 9.35 -3.67 -17.77
CA VAL A 90 9.14 -3.89 -19.20
C VAL A 90 7.77 -4.53 -19.46
N ASP A 91 7.24 -4.37 -20.67
CA ASP A 91 6.07 -5.14 -21.10
C ASP A 91 6.35 -6.65 -21.06
N PRO A 92 5.37 -7.49 -20.67
CA PRO A 92 5.53 -8.94 -20.67
C PRO A 92 5.67 -9.48 -22.10
N ASP A 93 6.70 -10.29 -22.33
CA ASP A 93 6.97 -10.96 -23.61
C ASP A 93 5.70 -11.64 -24.18
N GLY A 94 5.48 -11.43 -25.48
CA GLY A 94 4.56 -12.23 -26.30
C GLY A 94 5.31 -13.22 -27.20
N ASP A 95 4.58 -14.10 -27.89
CA ASP A 95 5.12 -15.17 -28.76
C ASP A 95 5.74 -14.63 -30.09
N GLY A 96 6.67 -13.67 -30.00
CA GLY A 96 7.27 -12.98 -31.15
C GLY A 96 6.42 -11.84 -31.72
N THR A 97 5.38 -11.42 -31.01
CA THR A 97 4.54 -10.24 -31.31
C THR A 97 4.20 -9.49 -30.02
N GLU A 98 3.80 -8.23 -30.12
CA GLU A 98 3.18 -7.49 -29.01
C GLU A 98 2.03 -8.32 -28.39
N LYS A 99 1.95 -8.34 -27.06
CA LYS A 99 0.94 -9.10 -26.33
C LYS A 99 -0.44 -8.45 -26.51
N ALA A 100 -1.46 -9.27 -26.80
CA ALA A 100 -2.82 -8.78 -26.98
C ALA A 100 -3.47 -8.44 -25.62
N CYS A 101 -3.24 -7.23 -25.14
CA CYS A 101 -3.79 -6.72 -23.88
C CYS A 101 -5.30 -6.43 -23.96
N THR A 102 -5.99 -6.62 -22.84
CA THR A 102 -7.39 -6.20 -22.64
C THR A 102 -7.49 -4.69 -22.39
N ALA A 103 -8.67 -4.09 -22.60
CA ALA A 103 -8.86 -2.63 -22.57
C ALA A 103 -9.45 -2.07 -21.26
N ASP A 104 -9.42 -2.87 -20.20
CA ASP A 104 -9.71 -2.47 -18.82
C ASP A 104 -8.56 -1.68 -18.18
N LEU A 105 -8.89 -0.94 -17.12
CA LEU A 105 -7.94 -0.27 -16.25
C LEU A 105 -8.04 -0.89 -14.86
N ALA A 106 -6.95 -1.47 -14.38
CA ALA A 106 -6.82 -2.13 -13.09
C ALA A 106 -5.38 -1.95 -12.55
N PRO A 107 -5.17 -2.02 -11.22
CA PRO A 107 -3.82 -2.07 -10.65
C PRO A 107 -3.15 -3.40 -10.98
N ARG A 108 -1.81 -3.40 -11.12
CA ARG A 108 -1.01 -4.56 -11.56
C ARG A 108 0.30 -4.63 -10.80
N ALA A 109 0.48 -5.67 -9.98
CA ALA A 109 1.66 -5.84 -9.14
C ALA A 109 2.78 -6.61 -9.86
N SER A 110 3.93 -5.95 -10.03
CA SER A 110 5.17 -6.46 -10.62
C SER A 110 6.15 -6.76 -9.49
N ILE A 111 6.56 -8.02 -9.31
CA ILE A 111 7.42 -8.43 -8.17
C ILE A 111 8.91 -8.37 -8.55
N GLY A 112 9.73 -7.81 -7.66
CA GLY A 112 11.19 -7.85 -7.71
C GLY A 112 11.81 -8.34 -6.41
N ALA A 113 13.11 -8.66 -6.44
CA ALA A 113 13.91 -8.96 -5.25
C ALA A 113 14.80 -7.75 -4.90
N LEU A 114 14.91 -7.42 -3.62
CA LEU A 114 15.80 -6.34 -3.17
C LEU A 114 17.27 -6.80 -3.28
N PRO A 115 18.19 -5.94 -3.79
CA PRO A 115 19.61 -6.27 -3.87
C PRO A 115 20.31 -6.39 -2.50
N GLU A 116 21.41 -7.14 -2.45
CA GLU A 116 22.25 -7.26 -1.25
C GLU A 116 22.72 -5.88 -0.76
N GLY A 117 22.51 -5.60 0.53
CA GLY A 117 22.96 -4.36 1.18
C GLY A 117 21.88 -3.28 1.34
N VAL A 118 20.66 -3.50 0.84
CA VAL A 118 19.45 -2.79 1.29
C VAL A 118 19.04 -3.32 2.67
N ASP A 119 18.55 -2.44 3.54
CA ASP A 119 18.04 -2.78 4.87
C ASP A 119 16.51 -2.55 4.91
N PRO A 120 15.66 -3.58 5.02
CA PRO A 120 14.21 -3.43 5.08
C PRO A 120 13.68 -2.90 6.43
N THR A 121 14.55 -2.75 7.44
CA THR A 121 14.19 -2.15 8.74
C THR A 121 14.34 -0.62 8.77
N ALA A 122 14.62 -0.03 7.61
CA ALA A 122 14.64 1.41 7.36
C ALA A 122 14.01 1.71 5.99
N ASP A 123 13.49 2.92 5.81
CA ASP A 123 12.74 3.37 4.64
C ASP A 123 13.56 3.16 3.33
N ILE A 124 12.89 2.80 2.23
CA ILE A 124 13.51 2.47 0.92
C ILE A 124 12.81 3.24 -0.20
N THR A 125 13.54 4.05 -0.96
CA THR A 125 13.00 4.73 -2.15
C THR A 125 13.25 3.90 -3.41
N LEU A 126 12.19 3.46 -4.09
CA LEU A 126 12.25 2.86 -5.42
C LEU A 126 12.14 3.96 -6.49
N ASN A 127 13.21 4.20 -7.25
CA ASN A 127 13.14 4.97 -8.50
C ASN A 127 12.64 4.04 -9.61
N VAL A 128 11.35 4.11 -9.95
CA VAL A 128 10.72 3.22 -10.94
C VAL A 128 10.77 3.86 -12.34
N SER A 129 10.99 3.03 -13.36
CA SER A 129 10.95 3.41 -14.77
C SER A 129 10.14 2.40 -15.58
N TYR A 130 9.16 2.87 -16.37
CA TYR A 130 8.30 2.03 -17.21
C TYR A 130 7.87 2.77 -18.49
N GLY A 131 8.49 2.46 -19.63
CA GLY A 131 8.22 3.15 -20.89
C GLY A 131 8.59 4.64 -20.81
N ASP A 132 7.60 5.52 -20.94
CA ASP A 132 7.73 6.98 -20.75
C ASP A 132 7.46 7.43 -19.30
N ILE A 133 7.01 6.55 -18.41
CA ILE A 133 6.78 6.82 -16.98
C ILE A 133 8.10 6.73 -16.21
N THR A 134 8.32 7.65 -15.29
CA THR A 134 9.40 7.60 -14.28
C THR A 134 8.91 8.29 -13.02
N ASP A 135 8.97 7.60 -11.89
CA ASP A 135 8.37 8.02 -10.62
C ASP A 135 9.23 7.52 -9.43
N ASP A 136 9.02 8.08 -8.23
CA ASP A 136 9.67 7.62 -7.01
C ASP A 136 8.66 7.16 -5.94
N VAL A 137 8.87 5.94 -5.44
CA VAL A 137 7.99 5.25 -4.47
C VAL A 137 8.76 5.03 -3.17
N ASP A 138 8.39 5.71 -2.10
CA ASP A 138 8.91 5.40 -0.77
C ASP A 138 8.17 4.18 -0.18
N LEU A 139 8.92 3.12 0.12
CA LEU A 139 8.45 1.98 0.90
C LEU A 139 8.76 2.25 2.38
N ASP A 140 7.74 2.14 3.23
CA ASP A 140 7.90 2.18 4.67
C ASP A 140 8.78 1.02 5.18
N ALA A 141 9.51 1.28 6.27
CA ALA A 141 10.29 0.26 6.96
C ALA A 141 9.39 -0.80 7.61
N ASP A 142 9.79 -2.08 7.57
CA ASP A 142 9.27 -3.12 8.48
C ASP A 142 10.30 -3.37 9.60
N PRO A 143 10.11 -2.81 10.82
CA PRO A 143 11.03 -3.01 11.94
C PRO A 143 11.04 -4.44 12.51
N ALA A 144 10.15 -5.31 12.00
CA ALA A 144 10.04 -6.72 12.32
C ALA A 144 10.43 -7.63 11.13
N ALA A 145 11.00 -7.06 10.05
CA ALA A 145 11.55 -7.82 8.93
C ALA A 145 12.65 -8.78 9.42
N THR A 146 12.61 -10.02 8.95
CA THR A 146 13.63 -11.05 9.29
C THR A 146 14.40 -11.58 8.08
N GLY A 147 13.97 -11.20 6.88
CA GLY A 147 14.63 -11.48 5.62
C GLY A 147 15.96 -10.74 5.49
N THR A 148 16.75 -11.15 4.50
CA THR A 148 17.97 -10.44 4.11
C THR A 148 17.99 -10.32 2.59
N PRO A 149 17.90 -9.11 2.01
CA PRO A 149 18.03 -8.88 0.58
C PRO A 149 19.23 -9.60 -0.04
N GLY A 150 19.05 -10.14 -1.26
CA GLY A 150 20.02 -11.01 -1.92
C GLY A 150 20.12 -12.47 -1.41
N THR A 151 19.40 -12.86 -0.35
CA THR A 151 19.34 -14.26 0.12
C THR A 151 18.13 -15.03 -0.44
N SER A 152 18.08 -16.35 -0.21
CA SER A 152 16.95 -17.20 -0.62
C SER A 152 15.73 -17.02 0.29
N THR A 153 14.55 -16.92 -0.32
CA THR A 153 13.23 -17.08 0.34
C THR A 153 13.05 -18.45 1.00
N GLU A 154 12.19 -18.53 2.00
CA GLU A 154 11.63 -19.77 2.56
C GLU A 154 10.43 -20.33 1.77
N TYR A 155 9.99 -19.65 0.70
CA TYR A 155 8.77 -19.92 -0.08
C TYR A 155 7.47 -19.80 0.73
N LEU A 156 7.47 -18.90 1.72
CA LEU A 156 6.28 -18.57 2.52
C LEU A 156 5.44 -17.48 1.83
N PRO A 157 4.10 -17.48 2.00
CA PRO A 157 3.27 -16.35 1.57
C PRO A 157 3.49 -15.16 2.50
N SER A 158 3.52 -13.96 1.92
CA SER A 158 3.56 -12.68 2.63
C SER A 158 2.59 -11.70 1.97
N ALA A 159 2.19 -10.65 2.66
CA ALA A 159 1.38 -9.59 2.07
C ALA A 159 1.76 -8.23 2.65
N GLY A 160 1.63 -7.18 1.85
CA GLY A 160 1.80 -5.81 2.33
C GLY A 160 0.87 -4.83 1.63
N TRP A 161 0.54 -3.75 2.32
CA TRP A 161 -0.32 -2.68 1.80
C TRP A 161 0.40 -1.83 0.77
N PHE A 162 -0.33 -1.33 -0.23
CA PHE A 162 0.17 -0.37 -1.23
C PHE A 162 -0.74 0.87 -1.36
N ASP A 163 -2.02 0.76 -0.96
CA ASP A 163 -3.06 1.80 -0.97
C ASP A 163 -4.04 1.55 0.22
N ASP A 164 -4.87 2.53 0.56
CA ASP A 164 -5.92 2.44 1.59
C ASP A 164 -6.87 1.25 1.29
N GLY A 165 -6.82 0.18 2.09
CA GLY A 165 -7.54 -1.06 1.83
C GLY A 165 -7.10 -1.89 0.61
N GLY A 166 -5.95 -1.57 0.00
CA GLY A 166 -5.34 -2.29 -1.13
C GLY A 166 -4.01 -2.95 -0.77
N LEU A 167 -3.92 -4.29 -0.91
CA LEU A 167 -2.70 -5.06 -0.62
C LEU A 167 -2.23 -5.96 -1.77
N VAL A 168 -0.93 -6.23 -1.81
CA VAL A 168 -0.33 -7.27 -2.68
C VAL A 168 -0.06 -8.52 -1.83
N LEU A 169 -0.71 -9.63 -2.18
CA LEU A 169 -0.38 -10.95 -1.66
C LEU A 169 0.68 -11.61 -2.55
N LEU A 170 1.83 -11.98 -1.96
CA LEU A 170 2.81 -12.88 -2.54
C LEU A 170 2.46 -14.33 -2.21
N THR A 171 2.44 -15.18 -3.23
CA THR A 171 2.40 -16.65 -3.06
C THR A 171 3.44 -17.31 -3.97
N TRP A 172 3.85 -18.53 -3.63
CA TRP A 172 4.81 -19.31 -4.43
C TRP A 172 4.09 -20.46 -5.15
N GLY A 173 4.47 -20.77 -6.39
CA GLY A 173 3.87 -21.89 -7.13
C GLY A 173 4.10 -21.87 -8.64
N SER A 174 3.20 -22.52 -9.37
CA SER A 174 3.21 -22.60 -10.84
C SER A 174 3.04 -21.22 -11.48
N SER A 175 3.99 -20.75 -12.28
CA SER A 175 3.84 -19.49 -13.04
C SER A 175 2.63 -19.54 -13.98
N SER A 176 2.32 -20.70 -14.58
CA SER A 176 1.17 -20.87 -15.47
C SER A 176 -0.19 -20.96 -14.75
N CYS A 177 -0.21 -20.85 -13.42
CA CYS A 177 -1.40 -20.96 -12.57
C CYS A 177 -1.32 -19.92 -11.44
N PRO A 178 -1.52 -18.62 -11.73
CA PRO A 178 -1.71 -17.61 -10.70
C PRO A 178 -2.95 -17.93 -9.84
N PRO A 179 -2.99 -17.54 -8.55
CA PRO A 179 -4.19 -17.65 -7.74
C PRO A 179 -5.36 -16.86 -8.37
N VAL A 180 -6.57 -17.41 -8.30
CA VAL A 180 -7.79 -16.74 -8.76
C VAL A 180 -8.69 -16.52 -7.55
N VAL A 181 -8.99 -15.26 -7.22
CA VAL A 181 -9.88 -14.90 -6.10
C VAL A 181 -11.33 -15.18 -6.49
N ASP A 182 -12.03 -15.96 -5.66
CA ASP A 182 -13.46 -16.27 -5.77
C ASP A 182 -14.30 -15.35 -4.86
N SER A 183 -13.78 -15.04 -3.66
CA SER A 183 -14.33 -14.00 -2.79
C SER A 183 -13.25 -13.34 -1.93
N LEU A 184 -13.53 -12.11 -1.50
CA LEU A 184 -12.72 -11.34 -0.56
C LEU A 184 -13.67 -10.67 0.45
N GLU A 185 -13.44 -10.89 1.74
CA GLU A 185 -14.24 -10.32 2.84
C GLU A 185 -13.31 -9.68 3.87
N GLY A 186 -13.56 -8.42 4.27
CA GLY A 186 -12.76 -7.68 5.26
C GLY A 186 -13.65 -6.97 6.28
N SER A 187 -13.14 -6.75 7.50
CA SER A 187 -13.86 -6.03 8.56
C SER A 187 -12.90 -5.61 9.67
N GLY A 188 -12.40 -4.37 9.65
CA GLY A 188 -11.37 -3.91 10.58
C GLY A 188 -10.05 -4.68 10.36
N ASN A 189 -9.36 -5.06 11.44
CA ASN A 189 -7.99 -5.62 11.36
C ASN A 189 -7.90 -7.10 10.91
N ALA A 190 -8.89 -7.60 10.17
CA ALA A 190 -8.88 -8.96 9.62
C ALA A 190 -9.67 -9.10 8.32
N GLY A 191 -9.23 -10.04 7.50
CA GLY A 191 -9.91 -10.41 6.25
C GLY A 191 -9.74 -11.88 5.87
N THR A 192 -10.51 -12.32 4.89
CA THR A 192 -10.45 -13.66 4.29
C THR A 192 -10.48 -13.57 2.77
N ALA A 193 -9.48 -14.15 2.12
CA ALA A 193 -9.44 -14.35 0.67
C ALA A 193 -9.71 -15.83 0.36
N THR A 194 -10.78 -16.08 -0.39
CA THR A 194 -11.14 -17.42 -0.89
C THR A 194 -10.68 -17.55 -2.33
N PHE A 195 -9.94 -18.62 -2.64
CA PHE A 195 -9.39 -18.87 -3.97
C PHE A 195 -10.11 -20.03 -4.67
N ALA A 196 -10.46 -19.79 -5.93
CA ALA A 196 -10.98 -20.82 -6.81
C ALA A 196 -9.97 -21.98 -6.92
N THR A 197 -10.49 -23.21 -6.92
CA THR A 197 -9.67 -24.43 -6.93
C THR A 197 -10.10 -25.32 -8.09
N ASP A 198 -9.33 -25.32 -9.18
CA ASP A 198 -9.49 -26.24 -10.30
C ASP A 198 -8.49 -27.40 -10.16
N ALA A 199 -9.01 -28.62 -9.99
CA ALA A 199 -8.22 -29.84 -9.85
C ALA A 199 -7.81 -30.48 -11.20
N ASP A 200 -8.42 -30.04 -12.31
CA ASP A 200 -8.11 -30.49 -13.66
C ASP A 200 -7.16 -29.50 -14.40
N GLN A 201 -6.85 -28.35 -13.80
CA GLN A 201 -5.93 -27.35 -14.36
C GLN A 201 -4.49 -27.89 -14.46
N ALA A 202 -3.94 -27.88 -15.68
CA ALA A 202 -2.56 -28.29 -15.94
C ALA A 202 -1.58 -27.14 -15.61
N CYS A 203 -0.71 -27.35 -14.62
CA CYS A 203 0.20 -26.36 -14.08
C CYS A 203 1.68 -26.70 -14.30
N THR A 204 2.54 -25.67 -14.37
CA THR A 204 4.00 -25.82 -14.35
C THR A 204 4.51 -26.19 -12.94
N MET A 205 5.76 -26.65 -12.85
CA MET A 205 6.40 -27.08 -11.59
C MET A 205 7.60 -26.19 -11.24
N ASP A 206 7.54 -24.92 -11.61
CA ASP A 206 8.66 -23.98 -11.62
C ASP A 206 8.82 -23.12 -10.36
N MET A 207 7.83 -23.14 -9.45
CA MET A 207 7.87 -22.50 -8.12
C MET A 207 8.29 -21.02 -8.17
N ALA A 208 7.67 -20.28 -9.09
CA ALA A 208 7.81 -18.85 -9.24
C ALA A 208 7.08 -18.06 -8.11
N PRO A 209 7.50 -16.82 -7.82
CA PRO A 209 6.66 -15.88 -7.08
C PRO A 209 5.44 -15.49 -7.92
N ARG A 210 4.31 -15.28 -7.27
CA ARG A 210 3.02 -14.94 -7.89
C ARG A 210 2.35 -13.84 -7.08
N ALA A 211 2.15 -12.67 -7.69
CA ALA A 211 1.38 -11.59 -7.10
C ALA A 211 -0.12 -11.87 -7.19
N THR A 212 -0.89 -11.39 -6.23
CA THR A 212 -2.34 -11.25 -6.33
C THR A 212 -2.76 -10.00 -5.58
N ILE A 213 -3.37 -9.04 -6.26
CA ILE A 213 -3.90 -7.83 -5.62
C ILE A 213 -5.24 -8.17 -4.96
N LEU A 214 -5.40 -7.73 -3.72
CA LEU A 214 -6.63 -7.83 -2.95
C LEU A 214 -7.03 -6.41 -2.53
N SER A 215 -8.24 -6.00 -2.89
CA SER A 215 -8.78 -4.67 -2.58
C SER A 215 -10.09 -4.82 -1.82
N PHE A 216 -10.11 -4.45 -0.55
CA PHE A 216 -11.28 -4.59 0.32
C PHE A 216 -12.31 -3.47 0.12
N GLY A 217 -11.86 -2.32 -0.41
CA GLY A 217 -12.63 -1.10 -0.57
C GLY A 217 -12.44 -0.12 0.59
N GLU A 218 -12.60 1.17 0.29
CA GLU A 218 -12.49 2.30 1.23
C GLU A 218 -13.24 2.04 2.56
N ASP A 219 -12.71 2.53 3.69
CA ASP A 219 -13.30 2.44 5.04
C ASP A 219 -13.69 1.03 5.55
N THR A 220 -13.30 -0.05 4.85
CA THR A 220 -13.79 -1.43 5.14
C THR A 220 -12.87 -2.21 6.09
N VAL A 221 -11.58 -1.89 6.08
CA VAL A 221 -10.52 -2.53 6.89
C VAL A 221 -9.82 -1.52 7.80
N ASP A 222 -8.93 -2.02 8.65
CA ASP A 222 -8.08 -1.25 9.57
C ASP A 222 -6.64 -1.68 9.24
N ASP A 223 -6.01 -0.93 8.34
CA ASP A 223 -4.69 -1.11 7.72
C ASP A 223 -3.58 -0.37 8.49
N ASP A 224 -3.93 0.76 9.11
CA ASP A 224 -3.24 1.46 10.21
C ASP A 224 -2.89 0.54 11.42
N ALA A 225 -3.48 -0.67 11.47
CA ALA A 225 -3.36 -1.65 12.55
C ALA A 225 -2.88 -3.04 12.07
N PRO A 226 -2.26 -3.87 12.94
CA PRO A 226 -1.82 -5.22 12.59
C PRO A 226 -2.95 -6.10 12.05
N PHE A 227 -2.94 -6.33 10.74
CA PHE A 227 -4.01 -6.99 10.01
C PHE A 227 -3.70 -8.46 9.74
N THR A 228 -4.68 -9.34 9.96
CA THR A 228 -4.55 -10.77 9.66
C THR A 228 -5.39 -11.18 8.44
N LEU A 229 -4.72 -11.60 7.37
CA LEU A 229 -5.34 -12.17 6.19
C LEU A 229 -5.42 -13.70 6.30
N THR A 230 -6.63 -14.25 6.28
CA THR A 230 -6.87 -15.69 6.16
C THR A 230 -6.95 -16.08 4.69
N LEU A 231 -6.22 -17.12 4.28
CA LEU A 231 -6.25 -17.68 2.93
C LEU A 231 -7.02 -19.00 2.96
N VAL A 232 -7.94 -19.21 2.01
CA VAL A 232 -8.79 -20.42 1.93
C VAL A 232 -8.84 -20.94 0.49
N GLY A 233 -8.61 -22.23 0.29
CA GLY A 233 -8.59 -22.85 -1.04
C GLY A 233 -7.34 -22.51 -1.86
N GLY A 234 -7.34 -22.86 -3.15
CA GLY A 234 -6.21 -22.63 -4.07
C GLY A 234 -4.92 -23.39 -3.72
N ALA A 235 -4.99 -24.32 -2.75
CA ALA A 235 -3.84 -24.88 -2.03
C ALA A 235 -2.97 -23.83 -1.29
N LEU A 236 -3.59 -22.74 -0.84
CA LEU A 236 -2.98 -21.63 -0.10
C LEU A 236 -3.42 -21.59 1.38
N ASP A 237 -4.22 -22.55 1.84
CA ASP A 237 -4.92 -22.54 3.14
C ASP A 237 -3.99 -22.20 4.32
N GLY A 238 -4.24 -21.06 4.97
CA GLY A 238 -3.36 -20.53 6.02
C GLY A 238 -3.72 -19.12 6.51
N THR A 239 -2.78 -18.48 7.18
CA THR A 239 -2.90 -17.09 7.68
C THR A 239 -1.60 -16.33 7.44
N VAL A 240 -1.72 -15.08 7.00
CA VAL A 240 -0.63 -14.14 6.74
C VAL A 240 -0.86 -12.89 7.60
N GLU A 241 0.17 -12.42 8.31
CA GLU A 241 0.18 -11.06 8.85
C GLU A 241 0.52 -10.11 7.68
N VAL A 242 -0.32 -9.11 7.46
CA VAL A 242 -0.05 -8.04 6.47
C VAL A 242 0.80 -6.97 7.15
N ARG A 243 1.75 -6.39 6.42
CA ARG A 243 2.73 -5.42 6.92
C ARG A 243 2.91 -4.22 5.99
#